data_AF-A0A151I5Q3-F1
#
_entry.id   AF-A0A151I5Q3-F1
#
_cell.length_a   1.000
_cell.length_b   1.000
_cell.length_c   1.000
_cell.angle_alpha   90.00
_cell.angle_beta   90.00
_cell.angle_gamma   90.00
#
_symmetry.space_group_name_H-M   'P 1'
#
loop_
_entity.id
_entity.type
_entity.pdbx_description
1 polymer ?
#
loop_
_entity_poly.entity_id
_entity_poly.type
_entity_poly.pdbx_seq_one_letter_code
_entity_poly.pdbx_strand_id
1 'polypeptide(L)'
;MRRKFGLSNIMIESNIVVSLYVVETRKKKVIDKINEDITISKYLNTEFEIRRIVSSSCMPTNIINKLRSECLVPGVSNDQYYTEDIMAKIPILLIQKPGTITGLDSGIDVIIPARWAMPFWLAFLMQCARVGGLQESRSIAFESLNPNTPDVNDPDSPAYMREALITKEQLTKKYFRYPPNRRINFVKFGIRSPFFCDWKNLMKNWSGNEDFYVLRNREILLLLQAGICPAKNKNAKFFARNTPSIFPNLDDYKNCLIHIHISIVGKGSPKKFAIICMPTFEDLNKIKINKKWFGPVEKCHNDPNENIRKVLRKNHLILLKRLRRQRVRRKQVLKNNALKLLKESDKLNENEHMIVSSHRKIISDQLIKMSELYFPKCAEVRHSCDREVMGYITLGDFSFSQAKGIGIGYITLISLLGMINKKSNIILVRNPQTRQYRLAELNILV
;
A
#
# COMPACT_ATOMS: atom_id res chain seq x y z
N MET A 1 27.77 -6.32 -41.79
CA MET A 1 28.78 -5.91 -40.78
C MET A 1 28.15 -5.93 -39.37
N ARG A 2 28.28 -7.04 -38.64
CA ARG A 2 27.87 -7.15 -37.22
C ARG A 2 29.14 -7.09 -36.38
N ARG A 3 29.33 -6.02 -35.59
CA ARG A 3 30.42 -5.95 -34.60
C ARG A 3 29.98 -6.68 -33.33
N LYS A 4 30.60 -7.82 -33.06
CA LYS A 4 30.60 -8.47 -31.74
C LYS A 4 31.44 -7.60 -30.80
N PHE A 5 30.86 -7.12 -29.70
CA PHE A 5 31.63 -6.57 -28.59
C PHE A 5 32.00 -7.73 -27.67
N GLY A 6 33.29 -8.04 -27.61
CA GLY A 6 33.86 -8.96 -26.62
C GLY A 6 33.96 -8.26 -25.27
N LEU A 7 33.44 -8.91 -24.22
CA LEU A 7 33.69 -8.53 -22.83
C LEU A 7 35.10 -8.98 -22.47
N SER A 8 35.98 -8.02 -22.19
CA SER A 8 37.31 -8.25 -21.65
C SER A 8 37.21 -8.72 -20.20
N ASN A 9 37.73 -9.91 -19.91
CA ASN A 9 37.95 -10.40 -18.56
C ASN A 9 38.98 -9.49 -17.86
N ILE A 10 38.54 -8.77 -16.84
CA ILE A 10 39.43 -8.11 -15.87
C ILE A 10 39.62 -9.13 -14.75
N MET A 11 40.79 -9.77 -14.71
CA MET A 11 41.23 -10.58 -13.58
C MET A 11 41.48 -9.65 -12.40
N ILE A 12 40.64 -9.75 -11.38
CA ILE A 12 40.93 -9.30 -10.03
C ILE A 12 41.27 -10.58 -9.26
N GLU A 13 42.55 -10.79 -8.99
CA GLU A 13 43.02 -11.80 -8.05
C GLU A 13 42.59 -11.37 -6.64
N SER A 14 41.41 -11.82 -6.23
CA SER A 14 41.09 -12.06 -4.84
C SER A 14 40.55 -13.48 -4.78
N ASN A 15 41.17 -14.32 -3.94
CA ASN A 15 40.78 -15.71 -3.73
C ASN A 15 39.42 -15.77 -3.03
N ILE A 16 38.36 -15.54 -3.81
CA ILE A 16 36.98 -15.88 -3.50
C ILE A 16 36.55 -16.79 -4.65
N VAL A 17 36.70 -18.10 -4.45
CA VAL A 17 36.18 -19.10 -5.40
C VAL A 17 34.66 -19.14 -5.23
N VAL A 18 33.95 -18.26 -5.93
CA VAL A 18 32.51 -18.39 -6.14
C VAL A 18 32.32 -19.13 -7.46
N SER A 19 32.13 -20.44 -7.37
CA SER A 19 31.80 -21.30 -8.49
C SER A 19 30.34 -21.08 -8.91
N LEU A 20 30.10 -20.14 -9.83
CA LEU A 20 28.81 -19.94 -10.48
C LEU A 20 28.73 -20.82 -11.73
N TYR A 21 28.19 -22.02 -11.60
CA TYR A 21 27.86 -22.90 -12.74
C TYR A 21 26.37 -22.82 -13.05
N VAL A 22 26.04 -22.34 -14.24
CA VAL A 22 24.73 -22.54 -14.87
C VAL A 22 24.73 -23.90 -15.57
N VAL A 23 23.59 -24.60 -15.57
CA VAL A 23 23.11 -25.61 -16.56
C VAL A 23 22.70 -27.01 -15.97
N GLU A 24 21.50 -27.40 -16.43
CA GLU A 24 20.86 -28.73 -16.55
C GLU A 24 20.46 -29.59 -15.33
N THR A 25 19.30 -30.21 -15.54
CA THR A 25 18.32 -30.73 -14.57
C THR A 25 18.79 -31.88 -13.69
N ARG A 26 19.95 -32.51 -13.98
CA ARG A 26 20.53 -33.57 -13.15
C ARG A 26 21.45 -33.06 -12.03
N LYS A 27 21.99 -31.84 -12.14
CA LYS A 27 22.87 -31.23 -11.11
C LYS A 27 22.10 -30.61 -9.93
N LYS A 28 20.80 -30.34 -10.07
CA LYS A 28 19.94 -29.77 -9.01
C LYS A 28 19.98 -30.60 -7.72
N LYS A 29 19.78 -31.91 -7.80
CA LYS A 29 19.76 -32.80 -6.61
C LYS A 29 21.10 -32.84 -5.83
N VAL A 30 22.23 -32.63 -6.50
CA VAL A 30 23.56 -32.63 -5.87
C VAL A 30 23.81 -31.28 -5.19
N ILE A 31 23.40 -30.18 -5.82
CA ILE A 31 23.49 -28.83 -5.27
C ILE A 31 22.54 -28.68 -4.06
N ASP A 32 21.34 -29.24 -4.12
CA ASP A 32 20.38 -29.21 -3.01
C ASP A 32 20.95 -29.94 -1.77
N LYS A 33 21.63 -31.08 -1.97
CA LYS A 33 22.31 -31.84 -0.91
C LYS A 33 23.54 -31.11 -0.33
N ILE A 34 24.36 -30.49 -1.20
CA ILE A 34 25.52 -29.68 -0.78
C ILE A 34 25.05 -28.43 -0.01
N ASN A 35 23.95 -27.83 -0.43
CA ASN A 35 23.36 -26.70 0.28
C ASN A 35 22.79 -27.12 1.63
N GLU A 36 22.13 -28.29 1.77
CA GLU A 36 21.64 -28.80 3.06
C GLU A 36 22.76 -28.90 4.12
N ASP A 37 23.95 -29.40 3.75
CA ASP A 37 25.09 -29.53 4.65
C ASP A 37 25.71 -28.15 5.05
N ILE A 38 25.60 -27.14 4.17
CA ILE A 38 26.17 -25.80 4.37
C ILE A 38 25.20 -24.84 5.09
N THR A 39 23.89 -24.97 4.88
CA THR A 39 22.93 -23.88 5.15
C THR A 39 22.34 -23.85 6.57
N ILE A 40 22.22 -24.99 7.26
CA ILE A 40 21.40 -25.05 8.49
C ILE A 40 22.25 -25.25 9.75
N SER A 41 23.34 -26.03 9.68
CA SER A 41 24.04 -26.50 10.88
C SER A 41 24.92 -25.45 11.57
N LYS A 42 25.32 -24.36 10.89
CA LYS A 42 26.20 -23.34 11.50
C LYS A 42 25.49 -22.09 11.98
N TYR A 43 24.42 -21.62 11.34
CA TYR A 43 23.79 -20.31 11.68
C TYR A 43 22.63 -20.43 12.68
N LEU A 44 21.86 -21.52 12.62
CA LEU A 44 20.75 -21.79 13.54
C LEU A 44 21.23 -22.50 14.81
N ASN A 45 22.24 -23.38 14.70
CA ASN A 45 22.94 -23.96 15.85
C ASN A 45 24.14 -23.12 16.33
N THR A 46 24.32 -21.87 15.88
CA THR A 46 25.22 -20.98 16.62
C THR A 46 24.63 -20.81 18.01
N GLU A 47 25.20 -21.49 18.98
CA GLU A 47 25.00 -21.22 20.39
C GLU A 47 25.08 -19.71 20.61
N PHE A 48 24.24 -19.19 21.51
CA PHE A 48 24.21 -17.78 21.90
C PHE A 48 25.62 -17.17 22.08
N GLU A 49 26.56 -17.99 22.54
CA GLU A 49 27.97 -17.68 22.73
C GLU A 49 28.68 -17.25 21.44
N ILE A 50 28.50 -17.95 20.32
CA ILE A 50 29.17 -17.62 19.05
C ILE A 50 28.69 -16.25 18.56
N ARG A 51 27.40 -15.94 18.67
CA ARG A 51 26.86 -14.61 18.32
C ARG A 51 27.43 -13.50 19.20
N ARG A 52 27.66 -13.82 20.49
CA ARG A 52 28.28 -12.90 21.45
C ARG A 52 29.76 -12.65 21.11
N ILE A 53 30.52 -13.71 20.80
CA ILE A 53 31.93 -13.64 20.38
C ILE A 53 32.07 -12.81 19.10
N VAL A 54 31.25 -13.10 18.08
CA VAL A 54 31.26 -12.32 16.84
C VAL A 54 30.90 -10.86 17.09
N SER A 55 29.93 -10.60 17.98
CA SER A 55 29.58 -9.23 18.36
C SER A 55 30.73 -8.52 19.08
N SER A 56 31.43 -9.20 20.00
CA SER A 56 32.58 -8.61 20.72
C SER A 56 33.78 -8.36 19.81
N SER A 57 33.98 -9.17 18.76
CA SER A 57 35.05 -8.98 17.78
C SER A 57 34.93 -7.71 16.93
N CYS A 58 33.74 -7.10 16.87
CA CYS A 58 33.54 -5.88 16.07
C CYS A 58 34.30 -4.70 16.69
N MET A 59 35.39 -4.30 16.05
CA MET A 59 36.19 -3.13 16.45
C MET A 59 35.49 -1.81 16.13
N PRO A 60 35.71 -0.75 16.94
CA PRO A 60 35.19 0.58 16.64
C PRO A 60 35.86 1.20 15.41
N THR A 61 35.08 1.93 14.62
CA THR A 61 35.52 2.55 13.35
C THR A 61 36.72 3.49 13.52
N ASN A 62 36.86 4.15 14.67
CA ASN A 62 38.01 5.02 14.95
C ASN A 62 39.35 4.26 14.91
N ILE A 63 39.40 3.05 15.50
CA ILE A 63 40.61 2.22 15.49
C ILE A 63 40.93 1.79 14.06
N ILE A 64 39.91 1.37 13.29
CA ILE A 64 40.08 0.99 11.89
C ILE A 64 40.60 2.16 11.04
N ASN A 65 40.06 3.36 11.24
CA ASN A 65 40.51 4.55 10.53
C ASN A 65 41.94 4.96 10.92
N LYS A 66 42.32 4.78 12.18
CA LYS A 66 43.70 4.99 12.64
C LYS A 66 44.66 4.03 11.95
N LEU A 67 44.34 2.73 11.92
CA LEU A 67 45.12 1.72 11.19
C LEU A 67 45.24 2.07 9.69
N ARG A 68 44.15 2.53 9.07
CA ARG A 68 44.18 2.99 7.67
C ARG A 68 45.01 4.26 7.47
N SER A 69 45.06 5.16 8.44
CA SER A 69 45.87 6.39 8.36
C SER A 69 47.36 6.15 8.54
N GLU A 70 47.73 5.10 9.26
CA GLU A 70 49.12 4.64 9.39
C GLU A 70 49.64 4.04 8.08
N CYS A 71 48.75 3.66 7.18
CA CYS A 71 49.08 3.17 5.85
C CYS A 71 49.43 4.35 4.92
N LEU A 72 50.72 4.55 4.66
CA LEU A 72 51.27 5.69 3.91
C LEU A 72 50.87 5.72 2.42
N VAL A 73 50.54 4.58 1.82
CA VAL A 73 50.25 4.46 0.38
C VAL A 73 48.75 4.43 0.12
N PRO A 74 48.17 5.46 -0.51
CA PRO A 74 46.76 5.47 -0.89
C PRO A 74 46.45 4.40 -1.95
N GLY A 75 45.35 3.68 -1.79
CA GLY A 75 44.79 2.81 -2.84
C GLY A 75 45.36 1.39 -2.93
N VAL A 76 46.32 1.01 -2.08
CA VAL A 76 46.80 -0.37 -1.99
C VAL A 76 45.99 -1.13 -0.95
N SER A 77 45.43 -2.29 -1.32
CA SER A 77 44.79 -3.22 -0.38
C SER A 77 45.86 -3.85 0.51
N ASN A 78 45.88 -3.48 1.79
CA ASN A 78 46.85 -3.94 2.79
C ASN A 78 46.48 -5.28 3.42
N ASP A 79 45.81 -6.15 2.64
CA ASP A 79 45.31 -7.47 3.07
C ASP A 79 46.43 -8.37 3.62
N GLN A 80 47.68 -8.11 3.22
CA GLN A 80 48.88 -8.82 3.67
C GLN A 80 49.21 -8.61 5.16
N TYR A 81 48.76 -7.50 5.78
CA TYR A 81 49.03 -7.18 7.19
C TYR A 81 47.92 -7.66 8.13
N TYR A 82 46.81 -8.19 7.61
CA TYR A 82 45.74 -8.75 8.42
C TYR A 82 46.01 -10.24 8.65
N THR A 83 46.64 -10.58 9.77
CA THR A 83 46.77 -11.98 10.21
C THR A 83 45.39 -12.55 10.59
N GLU A 84 45.26 -13.88 10.59
CA GLU A 84 44.00 -14.56 10.95
C GLU A 84 43.41 -14.14 12.30
N ASP A 85 44.27 -13.72 13.23
CA ASP A 85 43.89 -13.29 14.59
C ASP A 85 43.31 -11.87 14.63
N ILE A 86 43.63 -11.03 13.63
CA ILE A 86 43.15 -9.65 13.52
C ILE A 86 41.83 -9.59 12.75
N MET A 87 41.59 -10.54 11.83
CA MET A 87 40.39 -10.57 11.01
C MET A 87 39.18 -11.13 11.77
N ALA A 88 38.10 -10.34 11.80
CA ALA A 88 36.83 -10.83 12.31
C ALA A 88 36.22 -11.85 11.33
N LYS A 89 36.01 -13.08 11.79
CA LYS A 89 35.30 -14.14 11.05
C LYS A 89 33.80 -14.02 11.33
N ILE A 90 33.05 -13.52 10.36
CA ILE A 90 31.62 -13.16 10.53
C ILE A 90 30.76 -14.16 9.74
N PRO A 91 29.83 -14.88 10.38
CA PRO A 91 28.86 -15.68 9.67
C PRO A 91 27.80 -14.78 9.01
N ILE A 92 27.52 -15.03 7.73
CA ILE A 92 26.53 -14.30 6.93
C ILE A 92 25.59 -15.34 6.33
N LEU A 93 24.29 -15.09 6.38
CA LEU A 93 23.29 -15.90 5.69
C LEU A 93 22.70 -15.10 4.53
N LEU A 94 22.76 -15.67 3.33
CA LEU A 94 22.22 -15.08 2.11
C LEU A 94 21.00 -15.89 1.68
N ILE A 95 19.84 -15.24 1.60
CA ILE A 95 18.61 -15.87 1.12
C ILE A 95 18.18 -15.17 -0.17
N GLN A 96 18.20 -15.91 -1.27
CA GLN A 96 17.71 -15.38 -2.54
C GLN A 96 16.19 -15.39 -2.57
N LYS A 97 15.58 -14.23 -2.81
CA LYS A 97 14.17 -14.07 -3.11
C LYS A 97 13.96 -14.14 -4.63
N PRO A 98 13.23 -15.13 -5.14
CA PRO A 98 12.90 -15.17 -6.56
C PRO A 98 11.91 -14.05 -6.88
N GLY A 99 12.17 -13.33 -7.97
CA GLY A 99 11.24 -12.33 -8.48
C GLY A 99 10.13 -12.95 -9.32
N THR A 100 9.32 -12.08 -9.93
CA THR A 100 8.38 -12.46 -10.99
C THR A 100 9.11 -12.98 -12.23
N ILE A 101 8.36 -13.49 -13.21
CA ILE A 101 8.88 -14.09 -14.46
C ILE A 101 9.88 -13.16 -15.19
N THR A 102 9.73 -11.85 -15.06
CA THR A 102 10.61 -10.82 -15.65
C THR A 102 11.83 -10.47 -14.80
N GLY A 103 12.00 -11.09 -13.63
CA GLY A 103 13.05 -10.78 -12.64
C GLY A 103 12.72 -9.57 -11.75
N LEU A 104 11.57 -8.93 -11.91
CA LEU A 104 11.14 -7.84 -11.03
C LEU A 104 10.84 -8.38 -9.62
N ASP A 105 11.28 -7.67 -8.57
CA ASP A 105 11.25 -8.12 -7.16
C ASP A 105 12.22 -9.29 -6.86
N SER A 106 13.19 -9.58 -7.73
CA SER A 106 14.30 -10.45 -7.35
C SER A 106 15.24 -9.73 -6.41
N GLY A 107 15.59 -10.36 -5.29
CA GLY A 107 16.45 -9.76 -4.27
C GLY A 107 17.27 -10.79 -3.50
N ILE A 108 18.20 -10.30 -2.69
CA ILE A 108 18.97 -11.12 -1.75
C ILE A 108 18.80 -10.51 -0.36
N ASP A 109 18.27 -11.30 0.56
CA ASP A 109 18.26 -10.94 1.97
C ASP A 109 19.60 -11.32 2.58
N VAL A 110 20.29 -10.31 3.13
CA VAL A 110 21.56 -10.47 3.83
C VAL A 110 21.29 -10.43 5.33
N ILE A 111 21.37 -11.59 5.98
CA ILE A 111 21.17 -11.72 7.42
C ILE A 111 22.54 -11.77 8.10
N ILE A 112 22.77 -10.81 8.99
CA ILE A 112 24.04 -10.59 9.69
C ILE A 112 23.82 -10.30 11.17
N PRO A 113 24.83 -10.51 12.04
CA PRO A 113 24.76 -10.12 13.45
C PRO A 113 24.58 -8.60 13.62
N ALA A 114 23.77 -8.19 14.61
CA ALA A 114 23.33 -6.80 14.77
C ALA A 114 24.47 -5.77 14.86
N ARG A 115 25.56 -6.07 15.58
CA ARG A 115 26.69 -5.14 15.76
C ARG A 115 27.50 -4.91 14.47
N TRP A 116 27.38 -5.83 13.51
CA TRP A 116 28.02 -5.74 12.19
C TRP A 116 27.14 -5.07 11.12
N ALA A 117 25.91 -4.67 11.45
CA ALA A 117 24.99 -4.07 10.48
C ALA A 117 25.54 -2.78 9.84
N MET A 118 26.06 -1.86 10.64
CA MET A 118 26.55 -0.57 10.14
C MET A 118 27.79 -0.69 9.23
N PRO A 119 28.83 -1.47 9.57
CA PRO A 119 29.94 -1.72 8.65
C PRO A 119 29.51 -2.27 7.29
N PHE A 120 28.64 -3.28 7.25
CA PHE A 120 28.12 -3.85 6.01
C PHE A 120 27.28 -2.84 5.22
N TRP A 121 26.42 -2.09 5.91
CA TRP A 121 25.63 -1.04 5.31
C TRP A 121 26.48 0.01 4.60
N LEU A 122 27.54 0.50 5.27
CA LEU A 122 28.50 1.44 4.69
C LEU A 122 29.23 0.84 3.48
N ALA A 123 29.63 -0.44 3.55
CA ALA A 123 30.28 -1.12 2.42
C ALA A 123 29.38 -1.15 1.18
N PHE A 124 28.08 -1.45 1.34
CA PHE A 124 27.13 -1.41 0.22
C PHE A 124 26.97 0.00 -0.36
N LEU A 125 26.90 1.02 0.49
CA LEU A 125 26.81 2.42 0.05
C LEU A 125 28.06 2.86 -0.72
N MET A 126 29.25 2.44 -0.28
CA MET A 126 30.51 2.72 -0.98
C MET A 126 30.55 2.09 -2.37
N GLN A 127 29.86 0.96 -2.57
CA GLN A 127 29.65 0.32 -3.87
C GLN A 127 28.47 0.93 -4.67
N CYS A 128 28.06 2.15 -4.32
CA CYS A 128 27.00 2.91 -4.99
C CYS A 128 25.60 2.26 -4.93
N ALA A 129 25.33 1.39 -3.95
CA ALA A 129 23.98 0.93 -3.70
C ALA A 129 23.07 2.10 -3.28
N ARG A 130 21.83 2.12 -3.81
CA ARG A 130 20.82 3.12 -3.43
C ARG A 130 19.87 2.53 -2.41
N VAL A 131 19.50 3.35 -1.43
CA VAL A 131 18.64 2.93 -0.33
C VAL A 131 17.19 3.30 -0.63
N GLY A 132 16.30 2.31 -0.55
CA GLY A 132 14.85 2.51 -0.51
C GLY A 132 14.33 2.38 0.92
N GLY A 133 13.22 3.06 1.22
CA GLY A 133 12.47 2.91 2.45
C GLY A 133 11.16 2.16 2.23
N LEU A 134 10.20 2.41 3.12
CA LEU A 134 8.87 1.80 3.09
C LEU A 134 8.06 2.16 1.82
N GLN A 135 8.29 3.34 1.26
CA GLN A 135 7.61 3.77 0.04
C GLN A 135 8.08 2.95 -1.18
N GLU A 136 9.39 2.73 -1.30
CA GLU A 136 9.98 1.91 -2.36
C GLU A 136 9.56 0.44 -2.21
N SER A 137 9.56 -0.10 -0.99
CA SER A 137 9.08 -1.47 -0.73
C SER A 137 7.64 -1.68 -1.19
N ARG A 138 6.74 -0.75 -0.86
CA ARG A 138 5.35 -0.76 -1.34
C ARG A 138 5.25 -0.61 -2.87
N SER A 139 6.14 0.17 -3.47
CA SER A 139 6.17 0.37 -4.92
C SER A 139 6.64 -0.91 -5.64
N ILE A 140 7.61 -1.63 -5.08
CA ILE A 140 8.08 -2.92 -5.58
C ILE A 140 6.96 -3.97 -5.47
N ALA A 141 6.27 -4.04 -4.32
CA ALA A 141 5.11 -4.92 -4.14
C ALA A 141 3.99 -4.62 -5.17
N PHE A 142 3.75 -3.34 -5.44
CA PHE A 142 2.76 -2.91 -6.43
C PHE A 142 3.17 -3.26 -7.87
N GLU A 143 4.42 -3.03 -8.26
CA GLU A 143 4.92 -3.30 -9.62
C GLU A 143 5.06 -4.80 -9.89
N SER A 144 5.44 -5.59 -8.88
CA SER A 144 5.53 -7.05 -8.96
C SER A 144 4.17 -7.76 -8.92
N LEU A 145 3.10 -7.03 -8.57
CA LEU A 145 1.76 -7.59 -8.34
C LEU A 145 1.75 -8.69 -7.27
N ASN A 146 2.72 -8.68 -6.36
CA ASN A 146 2.82 -9.65 -5.29
C ASN A 146 2.31 -9.02 -3.97
N PRO A 147 1.10 -9.38 -3.52
CA PRO A 147 0.57 -8.86 -2.27
C PRO A 147 1.17 -9.53 -1.03
N ASN A 148 1.84 -10.69 -1.17
CA ASN A 148 2.50 -11.42 -0.08
C ASN A 148 3.82 -10.74 0.33
N THR A 149 3.73 -9.46 0.66
CA THR A 149 4.82 -8.66 1.21
C THR A 149 4.42 -8.21 2.62
N PRO A 150 5.38 -8.13 3.56
CA PRO A 150 5.07 -7.75 4.95
C PRO A 150 4.45 -6.35 5.07
N ASP A 151 4.64 -5.49 4.05
CA ASP A 151 4.16 -4.11 4.05
C ASP A 151 2.73 -3.93 3.55
N VAL A 152 2.14 -4.97 2.96
CA VAL A 152 0.78 -4.97 2.42
C VAL A 152 -0.05 -5.99 3.20
N ASN A 153 -0.95 -5.48 4.05
CA ASN A 153 -1.84 -6.32 4.82
C ASN A 153 -3.15 -6.59 4.08
N ASP A 154 -3.65 -7.82 4.20
CA ASP A 154 -4.95 -8.24 3.71
C ASP A 154 -6.11 -7.68 4.57
N PRO A 155 -7.30 -7.41 3.99
CA PRO A 155 -8.40 -6.75 4.67
C PRO A 155 -9.01 -7.52 5.83
N ASP A 156 -8.81 -8.84 5.89
CA ASP A 156 -9.26 -9.71 6.99
C ASP A 156 -8.32 -9.65 8.21
N SER A 157 -7.10 -9.15 8.05
CA SER A 157 -6.13 -9.05 9.13
C SER A 157 -6.45 -7.89 10.10
N PRO A 158 -6.31 -8.10 11.43
CA PRO A 158 -6.43 -7.02 12.41
C PRO A 158 -5.36 -5.92 12.22
N ALA A 159 -4.21 -6.26 11.63
CA ALA A 159 -3.17 -5.28 11.30
C ALA A 159 -3.67 -4.28 10.23
N TYR A 160 -4.34 -4.79 9.19
CA TYR A 160 -4.96 -3.96 8.16
C TYR A 160 -5.99 -3.00 8.75
N MET A 161 -6.88 -3.51 9.62
CA MET A 161 -7.93 -2.68 10.21
C MET A 161 -7.34 -1.49 10.99
N ARG A 162 -6.30 -1.73 11.80
CA ARG A 162 -5.59 -0.66 12.53
C ARG A 162 -4.98 0.36 11.57
N GLU A 163 -4.25 -0.10 10.55
CA GLU A 163 -3.63 0.79 9.56
C GLU A 163 -4.68 1.61 8.79
N ALA A 164 -5.78 0.98 8.37
CA ALA A 164 -6.86 1.61 7.64
C ALA A 164 -7.58 2.68 8.48
N LEU A 165 -7.78 2.44 9.79
CA LEU A 165 -8.35 3.42 10.70
C LEU A 165 -7.42 4.63 10.94
N ILE A 166 -6.12 4.39 11.14
CA ILE A 166 -5.12 5.46 11.25
C ILE A 166 -5.09 6.30 9.97
N THR A 167 -5.05 5.63 8.81
CA THR A 167 -5.07 6.29 7.50
C THR A 167 -6.35 7.12 7.31
N LYS A 168 -7.50 6.57 7.67
CA LYS A 168 -8.80 7.26 7.63
C LYS A 168 -8.77 8.53 8.48
N GLU A 169 -8.25 8.46 9.70
CA GLU A 169 -8.15 9.62 10.60
C GLU A 169 -7.24 10.71 10.01
N GLN A 170 -6.05 10.34 9.53
CA GLN A 170 -5.09 11.26 8.92
C GLN A 170 -5.66 11.96 7.69
N LEU A 171 -6.30 11.20 6.79
CA LEU A 171 -6.92 11.73 5.57
C LEU A 171 -8.14 12.60 5.89
N THR A 172 -8.92 12.24 6.90
CA THR A 172 -10.05 13.05 7.38
C THR A 172 -9.56 14.39 7.93
N LYS A 173 -8.51 14.38 8.77
CA LYS A 173 -7.84 15.61 9.25
C LYS A 173 -7.34 16.45 8.07
N LYS A 174 -6.67 15.83 7.09
CA LYS A 174 -6.17 16.51 5.88
C LYS A 174 -7.31 17.13 5.06
N TYR A 175 -8.42 16.42 4.88
CA TYR A 175 -9.60 16.92 4.17
C TYR A 175 -10.17 18.17 4.85
N PHE A 176 -10.32 18.16 6.18
CA PHE A 176 -10.82 19.30 6.94
C PHE A 176 -9.83 20.47 7.09
N ARG A 177 -8.55 20.32 6.69
CA ARG A 177 -7.60 21.45 6.61
C ARG A 177 -7.86 22.37 5.43
N TYR A 178 -8.29 21.83 4.29
CA TYR A 178 -8.63 22.66 3.11
C TYR A 178 -9.83 23.54 3.39
N PRO A 179 -10.05 24.70 2.74
CA PRO A 179 -11.31 25.43 2.85
C PRO A 179 -12.44 24.73 2.08
N PRO A 180 -13.73 24.95 2.42
CA PRO A 180 -14.86 24.24 1.81
C PRO A 180 -14.95 24.32 0.28
N ASN A 181 -14.51 25.42 -0.34
CA ASN A 181 -14.51 25.60 -1.80
C ASN A 181 -13.40 24.83 -2.52
N ARG A 182 -12.37 24.38 -1.80
CA ARG A 182 -11.28 23.55 -2.33
C ARG A 182 -11.46 22.06 -2.01
N ARG A 183 -12.50 21.71 -1.23
CA ARG A 183 -12.84 20.34 -0.89
C ARG A 183 -13.86 19.77 -1.87
N ILE A 184 -13.74 18.49 -2.17
CA ILE A 184 -14.69 17.75 -2.99
C ILE A 184 -15.87 17.33 -2.10
N ASN A 185 -17.09 17.60 -2.56
CA ASN A 185 -18.27 17.10 -1.87
C ASN A 185 -18.58 15.65 -2.30
N PHE A 186 -18.14 14.68 -1.51
CA PHE A 186 -18.28 13.26 -1.83
C PHE A 186 -19.74 12.77 -1.92
N VAL A 187 -20.68 13.41 -1.22
CA VAL A 187 -22.12 13.09 -1.31
C VAL A 187 -22.61 13.27 -2.75
N LYS A 188 -22.25 14.39 -3.39
CA LYS A 188 -22.62 14.68 -4.80
C LYS A 188 -22.00 13.70 -5.81
N PHE A 189 -20.90 13.06 -5.44
CA PHE A 189 -20.21 12.08 -6.28
C PHE A 189 -20.70 10.65 -6.02
N GLY A 190 -21.65 10.43 -5.11
CA GLY A 190 -22.12 9.09 -4.75
C GLY A 190 -21.03 8.27 -4.04
N ILE A 191 -20.16 8.91 -3.25
CA ILE A 191 -19.08 8.23 -2.53
C ILE A 191 -19.36 8.28 -1.05
N ARG A 192 -19.51 7.09 -0.48
CA ARG A 192 -19.93 6.92 0.89
C ARG A 192 -18.75 6.94 1.88
N SER A 193 -17.67 6.23 1.56
CA SER A 193 -16.46 6.11 2.38
C SER A 193 -15.21 6.53 1.56
N PRO A 194 -14.86 7.82 1.49
CA PRO A 194 -13.80 8.29 0.58
C PRO A 194 -12.37 7.98 1.03
N PHE A 195 -12.16 7.69 2.33
CA PHE A 195 -10.83 7.48 2.93
C PHE A 195 -10.68 6.10 3.57
N PHE A 196 -11.62 5.20 3.29
CA PHE A 196 -11.70 3.88 3.92
C PHE A 196 -12.50 2.93 3.02
N CYS A 197 -12.01 1.72 2.85
CA CYS A 197 -12.75 0.67 2.14
C CYS A 197 -13.69 -0.02 3.14
N ASP A 198 -14.99 0.17 2.98
CA ASP A 198 -15.98 -0.31 3.94
C ASP A 198 -16.41 -1.75 3.63
N TRP A 199 -15.49 -2.69 3.90
CA TRP A 199 -15.67 -4.12 3.59
C TRP A 199 -16.86 -4.73 4.33
N LYS A 200 -17.07 -4.38 5.60
CA LYS A 200 -18.16 -4.92 6.43
C LYS A 200 -19.53 -4.61 5.85
N ASN A 201 -19.77 -3.33 5.54
CA ASN A 201 -21.04 -2.91 4.93
C ASN A 201 -21.19 -3.48 3.51
N LEU A 202 -20.11 -3.53 2.73
CA LEU A 202 -20.15 -4.14 1.41
C LEU A 202 -20.54 -5.63 1.48
N MET A 203 -19.94 -6.40 2.38
CA MET A 203 -20.25 -7.81 2.57
C MET A 203 -21.68 -8.00 3.07
N LYS A 204 -22.12 -7.20 4.04
CA LYS A 204 -23.51 -7.19 4.52
C LYS A 204 -24.51 -6.96 3.39
N ASN A 205 -24.22 -6.07 2.45
CA ASN A 205 -25.10 -5.81 1.30
C ASN A 205 -25.10 -6.93 0.25
N TRP A 206 -24.06 -7.76 0.17
CA TRP A 206 -23.94 -8.83 -0.82
C TRP A 206 -24.34 -10.21 -0.28
N SER A 207 -23.90 -10.56 0.94
CA SER A 207 -24.10 -11.87 1.54
C SER A 207 -25.01 -11.86 2.78
N GLY A 208 -25.35 -10.68 3.32
CA GLY A 208 -26.11 -10.53 4.56
C GLY A 208 -25.26 -10.54 5.84
N ASN A 209 -23.98 -10.92 5.75
CA ASN A 209 -23.08 -11.03 6.90
C ASN A 209 -21.98 -9.95 6.86
N GLU A 210 -21.60 -9.47 8.04
CA GLU A 210 -20.53 -8.47 8.18
C GLU A 210 -19.13 -9.10 8.22
N ASP A 211 -19.04 -10.35 8.63
CA ASP A 211 -17.79 -11.11 8.73
C ASP A 211 -17.37 -11.63 7.36
N PHE A 212 -16.06 -11.57 7.11
CA PHE A 212 -15.48 -11.98 5.83
C PHE A 212 -14.06 -12.49 6.02
N TYR A 213 -13.59 -13.25 5.03
CA TYR A 213 -12.21 -13.68 4.92
C TYR A 213 -11.72 -13.58 3.47
N VAL A 214 -10.41 -13.54 3.27
CA VAL A 214 -9.82 -13.53 1.93
C VAL A 214 -9.57 -14.97 1.46
N LEU A 215 -10.06 -15.30 0.28
CA LEU A 215 -9.85 -16.60 -0.36
C LEU A 215 -8.40 -16.70 -0.87
N ARG A 216 -7.64 -17.67 -0.32
CA ARG A 216 -6.22 -17.91 -0.65
C ARG A 216 -5.96 -19.28 -1.27
N ASN A 217 -6.99 -20.12 -1.42
CA ASN A 217 -6.83 -21.44 -2.03
C ASN A 217 -6.55 -21.31 -3.54
N ARG A 218 -5.33 -21.65 -3.93
CA ARG A 218 -4.84 -21.55 -5.32
C ARG A 218 -5.68 -22.32 -6.31
N GLU A 219 -6.16 -23.51 -5.96
CA GLU A 219 -6.94 -24.35 -6.88
C GLU A 219 -8.27 -23.67 -7.24
N ILE A 220 -8.97 -23.15 -6.24
CA ILE A 220 -10.24 -22.44 -6.43
C ILE A 220 -10.01 -21.13 -7.20
N LEU A 221 -8.94 -20.39 -6.90
CA LEU A 221 -8.61 -19.16 -7.62
C LEU A 221 -8.31 -19.42 -9.10
N LEU A 222 -7.59 -20.50 -9.42
CA LEU A 222 -7.34 -20.92 -10.81
C LEU A 222 -8.64 -21.30 -11.53
N LEU A 223 -9.56 -22.01 -10.87
CA LEU A 223 -10.88 -22.33 -11.43
C LEU A 223 -11.69 -21.07 -11.73
N LEU A 224 -11.74 -20.12 -10.78
CA LEU A 224 -12.42 -18.84 -10.97
C LEU A 224 -11.80 -18.01 -12.10
N GLN A 225 -10.47 -18.03 -12.21
CA GLN A 225 -9.75 -17.32 -13.28
C GLN A 225 -10.08 -17.90 -14.66
N ALA A 226 -10.19 -19.23 -14.77
CA ALA A 226 -10.63 -19.90 -15.99
C ALA A 226 -12.07 -19.52 -16.37
N GLY A 227 -12.96 -19.35 -15.39
CA GLY A 227 -14.35 -18.94 -15.61
C GLY A 227 -14.51 -17.52 -16.17
N ILE A 228 -13.65 -16.59 -15.77
CA ILE A 228 -13.69 -15.18 -16.22
C ILE A 228 -13.16 -15.00 -17.65
N CYS A 229 -12.15 -15.80 -18.02
CA CYS A 229 -11.40 -15.65 -19.28
C CYS A 229 -11.48 -16.90 -20.18
N PRO A 230 -12.67 -17.29 -20.69
CA PRO A 230 -12.80 -18.51 -21.48
C PRO A 230 -12.08 -18.45 -22.84
N ALA A 231 -11.76 -17.25 -23.35
CA ALA A 231 -11.32 -17.05 -24.74
C ALA A 231 -9.80 -17.04 -24.98
N LYS A 232 -8.94 -16.78 -23.97
CA LYS A 232 -7.50 -16.55 -24.18
C LYS A 232 -6.59 -17.77 -23.92
N ASN A 233 -7.06 -18.79 -23.18
CA ASN A 233 -6.22 -19.93 -22.79
C ASN A 233 -6.55 -21.21 -23.58
N LYS A 234 -5.62 -21.66 -24.45
CA LYS A 234 -5.71 -22.99 -25.10
C LYS A 234 -5.76 -24.13 -24.06
N ASN A 235 -5.11 -23.95 -22.90
CA ASN A 235 -5.11 -24.92 -21.79
C ASN A 235 -6.39 -24.85 -20.93
N ALA A 236 -7.11 -23.71 -20.91
CA ALA A 236 -8.39 -23.58 -20.22
C ALA A 236 -9.51 -24.35 -20.92
N LYS A 237 -9.39 -24.62 -22.24
CA LYS A 237 -10.29 -25.53 -22.96
C LYS A 237 -10.19 -26.97 -22.45
N PHE A 238 -9.08 -27.39 -21.85
CA PHE A 238 -8.92 -28.73 -21.29
C PHE A 238 -9.63 -28.88 -19.94
N PHE A 239 -9.53 -27.86 -19.07
CA PHE A 239 -10.30 -27.81 -17.83
C PHE A 239 -11.80 -27.54 -18.07
N ALA A 240 -12.16 -26.67 -19.01
CA ALA A 240 -13.55 -26.32 -19.31
C ALA A 240 -14.33 -27.41 -20.08
N ARG A 241 -13.64 -28.36 -20.76
CA ARG A 241 -14.30 -29.48 -21.43
C ARG A 241 -14.74 -30.60 -20.48
N ASN A 242 -14.14 -30.68 -19.29
CA ASN A 242 -14.36 -31.79 -18.38
C ASN A 242 -15.32 -31.46 -17.22
N THR A 243 -15.79 -30.21 -17.07
CA THR A 243 -16.55 -29.81 -15.89
C THR A 243 -17.67 -28.80 -16.18
N PRO A 244 -18.85 -29.26 -16.64
CA PRO A 244 -20.06 -28.43 -16.62
C PRO A 244 -20.54 -28.11 -15.19
N SER A 245 -19.96 -28.75 -14.16
CA SER A 245 -20.50 -28.77 -12.80
C SER A 245 -19.42 -28.98 -11.70
N ILE A 246 -18.36 -28.17 -11.66
CA ILE A 246 -17.41 -28.16 -10.50
C ILE A 246 -17.19 -26.73 -10.03
N PHE A 247 -18.26 -26.08 -9.61
CA PHE A 247 -18.15 -25.09 -8.56
C PHE A 247 -18.48 -25.86 -7.27
N PRO A 248 -17.49 -26.23 -6.44
CA PRO A 248 -17.78 -26.88 -5.15
C PRO A 248 -18.77 -25.99 -4.40
N ASN A 249 -19.75 -26.57 -3.70
CA ASN A 249 -20.92 -25.88 -3.14
C ASN A 249 -20.59 -24.44 -2.69
N LEU A 250 -20.76 -23.48 -3.61
CA LEU A 250 -20.20 -22.14 -3.43
C LEU A 250 -20.99 -21.35 -2.38
N ASP A 251 -22.07 -21.96 -1.91
CA ASP A 251 -22.84 -21.48 -0.78
C ASP A 251 -22.02 -21.37 0.50
N ASP A 252 -21.00 -22.22 0.68
CA ASP A 252 -20.10 -22.16 1.84
C ASP A 252 -19.14 -20.96 1.76
N TYR A 253 -18.91 -20.42 0.56
CA TYR A 253 -17.96 -19.35 0.28
C TYR A 253 -18.61 -17.97 0.10
N LYS A 254 -19.90 -17.79 0.46
CA LYS A 254 -20.63 -16.51 0.28
C LYS A 254 -19.92 -15.30 0.91
N ASN A 255 -19.18 -15.51 1.99
CA ASN A 255 -18.51 -14.45 2.76
C ASN A 255 -17.02 -14.24 2.37
N CYS A 256 -16.67 -14.53 1.12
CA CYS A 256 -15.29 -14.40 0.64
C CYS A 256 -15.01 -13.08 -0.09
N LEU A 257 -13.85 -12.52 0.19
CA LEU A 257 -13.17 -11.54 -0.65
C LEU A 257 -12.11 -12.24 -1.51
N ILE A 258 -11.98 -11.77 -2.74
CA ILE A 258 -11.01 -12.30 -3.71
C ILE A 258 -10.02 -11.21 -4.04
N HIS A 259 -8.74 -11.56 -3.96
CA HIS A 259 -7.65 -10.68 -4.33
C HIS A 259 -7.57 -10.56 -5.87
N ILE A 260 -7.64 -9.35 -6.38
CA ILE A 260 -7.68 -9.10 -7.82
C ILE A 260 -6.69 -8.02 -8.24
N HIS A 261 -6.24 -8.16 -9.48
CA HIS A 261 -5.47 -7.19 -10.23
C HIS A 261 -6.31 -6.66 -11.39
N ILE A 262 -6.37 -5.34 -11.49
CA ILE A 262 -7.14 -4.62 -12.48
C ILE A 262 -6.20 -3.82 -13.35
N SER A 263 -6.35 -3.92 -14.67
CA SER A 263 -5.58 -3.10 -15.60
C SER A 263 -6.48 -2.25 -16.49
N ILE A 264 -6.25 -0.95 -16.53
CA ILE A 264 -7.05 -0.01 -17.31
C ILE A 264 -6.77 -0.22 -18.81
N VAL A 265 -7.83 -0.32 -19.61
CA VAL A 265 -7.75 -0.56 -21.07
C VAL A 265 -7.47 0.71 -21.87
N GLY A 266 -7.82 1.87 -21.32
CA GLY A 266 -7.69 3.17 -21.98
C GLY A 266 -6.93 4.20 -21.15
N LYS A 267 -7.42 5.44 -21.17
CA LYS A 267 -6.81 6.53 -20.40
C LYS A 267 -7.25 6.51 -18.94
N GLY A 268 -6.28 6.68 -18.06
CA GLY A 268 -6.47 6.90 -16.62
C GLY A 268 -5.61 5.96 -15.78
N SER A 269 -5.50 6.30 -14.50
CA SER A 269 -4.96 5.42 -13.46
C SER A 269 -5.98 5.30 -12.33
N PRO A 270 -6.17 4.09 -11.78
CA PRO A 270 -6.98 3.95 -10.58
C PRO A 270 -6.19 4.53 -9.41
N LYS A 271 -6.89 5.07 -8.41
CA LYS A 271 -6.29 5.58 -7.18
C LYS A 271 -6.69 4.70 -6.00
N LYS A 272 -5.99 4.87 -4.88
CA LYS A 272 -6.41 4.33 -3.58
C LYS A 272 -7.86 4.71 -3.26
N PHE A 273 -8.63 3.77 -2.70
CA PHE A 273 -10.06 3.90 -2.40
C PHE A 273 -10.97 4.04 -3.62
N ALA A 274 -10.47 3.79 -4.84
CA ALA A 274 -11.33 3.71 -6.01
C ALA A 274 -12.32 2.55 -5.85
N ILE A 275 -13.54 2.78 -6.32
CA ILE A 275 -14.60 1.78 -6.28
C ILE A 275 -14.58 0.97 -7.57
N ILE A 276 -14.84 -0.32 -7.42
CA ILE A 276 -14.97 -1.26 -8.53
C ILE A 276 -16.46 -1.53 -8.68
N CYS A 277 -16.98 -1.32 -9.87
CA CYS A 277 -18.40 -1.39 -10.16
C CYS A 277 -18.69 -2.40 -11.27
N MET A 278 -19.82 -3.08 -11.13
CA MET A 278 -20.33 -4.04 -12.11
C MET A 278 -20.90 -3.29 -13.33
N PRO A 279 -20.51 -3.65 -14.56
CA PRO A 279 -21.11 -3.07 -15.76
C PRO A 279 -22.54 -3.55 -15.97
N THR A 280 -23.39 -2.68 -16.53
CA THR A 280 -24.72 -3.05 -17.01
C THR A 280 -24.65 -3.67 -18.40
N PHE A 281 -25.72 -4.32 -18.84
CA PHE A 281 -25.81 -4.86 -20.20
C PHE A 281 -25.69 -3.76 -21.27
N GLU A 282 -26.19 -2.55 -20.99
CA GLU A 282 -26.02 -1.38 -21.86
C GLU A 282 -24.55 -0.98 -22.01
N ASP A 283 -23.79 -0.98 -20.91
CA ASP A 283 -22.37 -0.64 -20.93
C ASP A 283 -21.60 -1.67 -21.78
N LEU A 284 -21.88 -2.96 -21.59
CA LEU A 284 -21.27 -4.06 -22.37
C LEU A 284 -21.59 -3.94 -23.87
N ASN A 285 -22.82 -3.59 -24.23
CA ASN A 285 -23.21 -3.39 -25.62
C ASN A 285 -22.49 -2.17 -26.23
N LYS A 286 -22.39 -1.05 -25.50
CA LYS A 286 -21.65 0.14 -25.95
C LYS A 286 -20.16 -0.14 -26.15
N ILE A 287 -19.55 -0.96 -25.30
CA ILE A 287 -18.15 -1.39 -25.45
C ILE A 287 -17.97 -2.24 -26.72
N LYS A 288 -18.90 -3.16 -27.00
CA LYS A 288 -18.88 -3.99 -28.20
C LYS A 288 -18.99 -3.15 -29.48
N ILE A 289 -19.88 -2.16 -29.48
CA ILE A 289 -20.09 -1.24 -30.62
C ILE A 289 -18.89 -0.30 -30.79
N ASN A 290 -18.40 0.29 -29.69
CA ASN A 290 -17.33 1.28 -29.73
C ASN A 290 -16.18 0.93 -28.78
N LYS A 291 -15.11 0.36 -29.35
CA LYS A 291 -13.88 0.02 -28.60
C LYS A 291 -13.16 1.22 -27.98
N LYS A 292 -13.38 2.44 -28.49
CA LYS A 292 -12.77 3.68 -27.96
C LYS A 292 -13.63 4.39 -26.91
N TRP A 293 -14.73 3.79 -26.48
CA TRP A 293 -15.60 4.39 -25.47
C TRP A 293 -14.88 4.54 -24.12
N PHE A 294 -14.97 5.73 -23.51
CA PHE A 294 -14.26 6.05 -22.27
C PHE A 294 -14.93 5.50 -21.00
N GLY A 295 -16.17 5.04 -21.10
CA GLY A 295 -17.03 4.63 -19.99
C GLY A 295 -18.13 5.64 -19.68
N PRO A 296 -19.13 5.25 -18.86
CA PRO A 296 -20.23 6.13 -18.48
C PRO A 296 -19.79 7.22 -17.49
N VAL A 297 -20.63 8.22 -17.29
CA VAL A 297 -20.43 9.29 -16.30
C VAL A 297 -21.51 9.17 -15.23
N GLU A 298 -21.10 9.19 -13.96
CA GLU A 298 -22.01 9.21 -12.82
C GLU A 298 -22.83 10.51 -12.77
N LYS A 299 -24.13 10.37 -12.46
CA LYS A 299 -25.01 11.50 -12.20
C LYS A 299 -24.56 12.31 -10.97
N CYS A 300 -24.88 13.59 -10.93
CA CYS A 300 -24.66 14.38 -9.71
C CYS A 300 -25.76 14.04 -8.71
N HIS A 301 -25.39 13.54 -7.54
CA HIS A 301 -26.34 13.26 -6.46
C HIS A 301 -26.71 14.54 -5.71
N ASN A 302 -27.93 14.56 -5.15
CA ASN A 302 -28.41 15.67 -4.33
C ASN A 302 -27.86 15.53 -2.90
N ASP A 303 -27.39 16.64 -2.33
CA ASP A 303 -26.86 16.66 -0.96
C ASP A 303 -27.86 17.34 -0.01
N PRO A 304 -28.58 16.58 0.84
CA PRO A 304 -29.59 17.14 1.73
C PRO A 304 -28.98 18.07 2.78
N ASN A 305 -27.71 17.86 3.16
CA ASN A 305 -27.04 18.62 4.21
C ASN A 305 -26.37 19.90 3.71
N GLU A 306 -26.41 20.19 2.40
CA GLU A 306 -25.69 21.33 1.83
C GLU A 306 -26.18 22.67 2.42
N ASN A 307 -27.49 22.87 2.48
CA ASN A 307 -28.09 24.09 3.00
C ASN A 307 -27.80 24.26 4.50
N ILE A 308 -27.92 23.17 5.26
CA ILE A 308 -27.60 23.12 6.70
C ILE A 308 -26.14 23.54 6.93
N ARG A 309 -25.19 23.01 6.14
CA ARG A 309 -23.77 23.38 6.23
C ARG A 309 -23.51 24.83 5.83
N LYS A 310 -24.26 25.41 4.89
CA LYS A 310 -24.13 26.84 4.52
C LYS A 310 -24.59 27.74 5.68
N VAL A 311 -25.76 27.48 6.24
CA VAL A 311 -26.32 28.24 7.38
C VAL A 311 -25.41 28.17 8.60
N LEU A 312 -25.00 26.96 9.00
CA LEU A 312 -24.12 26.77 10.16
C LEU A 312 -22.77 27.47 10.01
N ARG A 313 -22.18 27.47 8.81
CA ARG A 313 -20.93 28.21 8.55
C ARG A 313 -21.13 29.72 8.67
N LYS A 314 -22.22 30.26 8.13
CA LYS A 314 -22.54 31.69 8.23
C LYS A 314 -22.70 32.12 9.68
N ASN A 315 -23.47 31.35 10.46
CA ASN A 315 -23.71 31.61 11.88
C ASN A 315 -22.42 31.51 12.70
N HIS A 316 -21.60 30.48 12.45
CA HIS A 316 -20.32 30.31 13.12
C HIS A 316 -19.35 31.45 12.79
N LEU A 317 -19.32 31.93 11.53
CA LEU A 317 -18.50 33.07 11.13
C LEU A 317 -18.91 34.36 11.85
N ILE A 318 -20.22 34.60 12.03
CA ILE A 318 -20.75 35.73 12.81
C ILE A 318 -20.32 35.61 14.28
N LEU A 319 -20.43 34.41 14.87
CA LEU A 319 -19.99 34.13 16.23
C LEU A 319 -18.49 34.40 16.41
N LEU A 320 -17.64 33.90 15.51
CA LEU A 320 -16.18 34.12 15.56
C LEU A 320 -15.82 35.62 15.46
N LYS A 321 -16.54 36.38 14.61
CA LYS A 321 -16.37 37.85 14.53
C LYS A 321 -16.73 38.53 15.85
N ARG A 322 -17.84 38.12 16.50
CA ARG A 322 -18.24 38.62 17.83
C ARG A 322 -17.18 38.31 18.89
N LEU A 323 -16.71 37.07 18.98
CA LEU A 323 -15.69 36.65 19.95
C LEU A 323 -14.34 37.35 19.70
N ARG A 324 -13.96 37.60 18.44
CA ARG A 324 -12.79 38.42 18.10
C ARG A 324 -12.95 39.86 18.61
N ARG A 325 -14.10 40.50 18.38
CA ARG A 325 -14.37 41.86 18.87
C ARG A 325 -14.29 41.94 20.40
N GLN A 326 -14.83 40.95 21.11
CA GLN A 326 -14.75 40.88 22.57
C GLN A 326 -13.31 40.75 23.07
N ARG A 327 -12.48 39.91 22.42
CA ARG A 327 -11.04 39.78 22.74
C ARG A 327 -10.27 41.08 22.50
N VAL A 328 -10.51 41.76 21.37
CA VAL A 328 -9.87 43.05 21.07
C VAL A 328 -10.25 44.10 22.10
N ARG A 329 -11.55 44.22 22.45
CA ARG A 329 -12.01 45.15 23.49
C ARG A 329 -11.35 44.87 24.85
N ARG A 330 -11.30 43.60 25.28
CA ARG A 330 -10.64 43.21 26.53
C ARG A 330 -9.15 43.55 26.52
N LYS A 331 -8.44 43.24 25.43
CA LYS A 331 -7.01 43.58 25.29
C LYS A 331 -6.78 45.10 25.35
N GLN A 332 -7.68 45.90 24.78
CA GLN A 332 -7.62 47.36 24.86
C GLN A 332 -7.82 47.86 26.29
N VAL A 333 -8.81 47.32 27.02
CA VAL A 333 -9.06 47.68 28.44
C VAL A 333 -7.86 47.29 29.32
N LEU A 334 -7.30 46.10 29.15
CA LEU A 334 -6.11 45.66 29.88
C LEU A 334 -4.91 46.58 29.61
N LYS A 335 -4.70 46.99 28.36
CA LYS A 335 -3.63 47.94 27.98
C LYS A 335 -3.81 49.31 28.65
N ASN A 336 -5.04 49.83 28.70
CA ASN A 336 -5.33 51.12 29.32
C ASN A 336 -5.21 51.06 30.86
N ASN A 337 -5.46 49.90 31.47
CA ASN A 337 -5.41 49.69 32.92
C ASN A 337 -4.08 49.05 33.40
N ALA A 338 -3.03 49.02 32.57
CA ALA A 338 -1.79 48.29 32.83
C ALA A 338 -1.12 48.65 34.16
N LEU A 339 -1.20 49.90 34.60
CA LEU A 339 -0.64 50.36 35.88
C LEU A 339 -1.39 49.82 37.13
N LYS A 340 -2.66 49.43 37.01
CA LYS A 340 -3.46 48.85 38.12
C LYS A 340 -3.37 47.32 38.24
N LEU A 341 -2.94 46.64 37.18
CA LEU A 341 -3.05 45.18 37.03
C LEU A 341 -1.78 44.40 37.44
N LEU A 342 -0.68 45.09 37.78
CA LEU A 342 0.56 44.46 38.27
C LEU A 342 0.38 43.71 39.60
N LYS A 343 -0.72 43.93 40.33
CA LYS A 343 -1.03 43.30 41.62
C LYS A 343 -1.92 42.04 41.54
N GLU A 344 -2.48 41.72 40.36
CA GLU A 344 -3.48 40.64 40.18
C GLU A 344 -3.17 39.70 38.99
N SER A 345 -1.88 39.48 38.68
CA SER A 345 -1.45 38.73 37.49
C SER A 345 -2.01 37.31 37.40
N ASP A 346 -2.08 36.60 38.52
CA ASP A 346 -2.29 35.15 38.50
C ASP A 346 -3.76 34.78 38.27
N LYS A 347 -4.71 35.52 38.88
CA LYS A 347 -6.16 35.34 38.66
C LYS A 347 -6.60 35.72 37.24
N LEU A 348 -5.89 36.66 36.60
CA LEU A 348 -6.18 37.06 35.22
C LEU A 348 -5.74 36.00 34.22
N ASN A 349 -4.58 35.38 34.45
CA ASN A 349 -4.07 34.30 33.61
C ASN A 349 -5.03 33.09 33.60
N GLU A 350 -5.53 32.66 34.76
CA GLU A 350 -6.51 31.57 34.83
C GLU A 350 -7.81 31.87 34.08
N ASN A 351 -8.34 33.09 34.24
CA ASN A 351 -9.54 33.52 33.52
C ASN A 351 -9.31 33.58 32.00
N GLU A 352 -8.16 34.05 31.54
CA GLU A 352 -7.80 34.03 30.11
C GLU A 352 -7.67 32.60 29.57
N HIS A 353 -7.03 31.69 30.32
CA HIS A 353 -6.94 30.28 29.97
C HIS A 353 -8.33 29.64 29.85
N MET A 354 -9.25 29.94 30.77
CA MET A 354 -10.64 29.45 30.73
C MET A 354 -11.42 29.98 29.53
N ILE A 355 -11.23 31.25 29.15
CA ILE A 355 -11.85 31.85 27.97
C ILE A 355 -11.28 31.23 26.68
N VAL A 356 -9.96 31.05 26.60
CA VAL A 356 -9.30 30.43 25.44
C VAL A 356 -9.73 28.97 25.30
N SER A 357 -9.81 28.24 26.40
CA SER A 357 -10.33 26.86 26.44
C SER A 357 -11.77 26.80 25.92
N SER A 358 -12.63 27.70 26.41
CA SER A 358 -14.03 27.81 25.97
C SER A 358 -14.15 28.10 24.46
N HIS A 359 -13.34 29.03 23.93
CA HIS A 359 -13.31 29.31 22.49
C HIS A 359 -12.79 28.12 21.67
N ARG A 360 -11.77 27.41 22.16
CA ARG A 360 -11.27 26.19 21.50
C ARG A 360 -12.36 25.12 21.46
N LYS A 361 -13.13 24.97 22.53
CA LYS A 361 -14.27 24.04 22.61
C LYS A 361 -15.36 24.38 21.58
N ILE A 362 -15.72 25.66 21.44
CA ILE A 362 -16.68 26.10 20.40
C ILE A 362 -16.19 25.73 18.99
N ILE A 363 -14.88 25.84 18.73
CA ILE A 363 -14.29 25.49 17.42
C ILE A 363 -14.28 23.97 17.22
N SER A 364 -13.93 23.18 18.25
CA SER A 364 -13.95 21.72 18.17
C SER A 364 -15.35 21.19 17.96
N ASP A 365 -16.34 21.71 18.68
CA ASP A 365 -17.73 21.27 18.58
C ASP A 365 -18.29 21.59 17.20
N GLN A 366 -17.96 22.76 16.65
CA GLN A 366 -18.30 23.10 15.28
C GLN A 366 -17.64 22.15 14.27
N LEU A 367 -16.37 21.78 14.48
CA LEU A 367 -15.65 20.88 13.58
C LEU A 367 -16.30 19.49 13.58
N ILE A 368 -16.62 18.95 14.75
CA ILE A 368 -17.31 17.66 14.91
C ILE A 368 -18.65 17.69 14.18
N LYS A 369 -19.49 18.70 14.46
CA LYS A 369 -20.79 18.87 13.80
C LYS A 369 -20.68 19.02 12.28
N MET A 370 -19.69 19.77 11.80
CA MET A 370 -19.43 19.87 10.36
C MET A 370 -18.98 18.54 9.78
N SER A 371 -18.15 17.77 10.50
CA SER A 371 -17.64 16.50 10.03
C SER A 371 -18.75 15.47 9.81
N GLU A 372 -19.69 15.38 10.74
CA GLU A 372 -20.88 14.52 10.66
C GLU A 372 -21.77 14.89 9.46
N LEU A 373 -21.93 16.18 9.17
CA LEU A 373 -22.73 16.66 8.04
C LEU A 373 -22.08 16.44 6.67
N TYR A 374 -20.75 16.37 6.61
CA TYR A 374 -20.01 16.03 5.37
C TYR A 374 -19.92 14.52 5.15
N PHE A 375 -19.85 13.74 6.23
CA PHE A 375 -19.72 12.29 6.21
C PHE A 375 -20.86 11.66 7.02
N PRO A 376 -22.09 11.59 6.46
CA PRO A 376 -23.20 10.98 7.18
C PRO A 376 -22.93 9.48 7.44
N LYS A 377 -23.62 8.85 8.40
CA LYS A 377 -23.45 7.40 8.70
C LYS A 377 -24.02 6.51 7.59
N CYS A 378 -23.21 5.56 7.14
CA CYS A 378 -23.44 4.75 5.95
C CYS A 378 -24.12 3.43 6.33
N ALA A 379 -25.30 3.17 5.78
CA ALA A 379 -25.96 1.87 5.93
C ALA A 379 -25.85 1.00 4.66
N GLU A 380 -25.76 1.65 3.49
CA GLU A 380 -25.74 0.97 2.20
C GLU A 380 -24.61 1.48 1.33
N VAL A 381 -23.84 0.53 0.80
CA VAL A 381 -22.63 0.79 -0.01
C VAL A 381 -22.82 0.28 -1.44
N ARG A 382 -23.45 -0.87 -1.62
CA ARG A 382 -23.63 -1.53 -2.93
C ARG A 382 -24.31 -0.62 -3.95
N HIS A 383 -25.38 0.05 -3.54
CA HIS A 383 -26.18 0.95 -4.40
C HIS A 383 -25.87 2.43 -4.17
N SER A 384 -24.67 2.75 -3.67
CA SER A 384 -24.23 4.14 -3.47
C SER A 384 -24.08 4.94 -4.78
N CYS A 385 -24.03 4.24 -5.92
CA CYS A 385 -23.78 4.79 -7.24
C CYS A 385 -24.80 4.26 -8.25
N ASP A 386 -24.86 4.85 -9.45
CA ASP A 386 -25.67 4.36 -10.58
C ASP A 386 -25.28 2.92 -11.02
N ARG A 387 -24.13 2.41 -10.59
CA ARG A 387 -23.62 1.06 -10.86
C ARG A 387 -23.34 0.35 -9.55
N GLU A 388 -23.64 -0.95 -9.50
CA GLU A 388 -23.44 -1.74 -8.29
C GLU A 388 -21.97 -1.86 -7.93
N VAL A 389 -21.61 -1.55 -6.69
CA VAL A 389 -20.25 -1.66 -6.18
C VAL A 389 -19.94 -3.13 -5.84
N MET A 390 -18.88 -3.65 -6.46
CA MET A 390 -18.37 -5.01 -6.27
C MET A 390 -17.25 -5.08 -5.22
N GLY A 391 -16.51 -3.99 -5.05
CA GLY A 391 -15.27 -3.99 -4.29
C GLY A 391 -14.53 -2.66 -4.33
N TYR A 392 -13.32 -2.66 -3.78
CA TYR A 392 -12.47 -1.48 -3.68
C TYR A 392 -11.02 -1.78 -4.05
N ILE A 393 -10.34 -0.73 -4.52
CA ILE A 393 -8.91 -0.72 -4.80
C ILE A 393 -8.16 -0.24 -3.55
N THR A 394 -7.27 -1.08 -3.03
CA THR A 394 -6.42 -0.77 -1.86
C THR A 394 -5.13 -0.09 -2.29
N LEU A 395 -4.54 -0.53 -3.40
CA LEU A 395 -3.34 0.05 -4.02
C LEU A 395 -3.66 0.33 -5.47
N GLY A 396 -3.52 1.58 -5.91
CA GLY A 396 -3.79 1.94 -7.29
C GLY A 396 -2.95 3.12 -7.70
N ASP A 397 -2.20 2.93 -8.78
CA ASP A 397 -1.40 3.96 -9.42
C ASP A 397 -1.11 3.60 -10.88
N PHE A 398 -0.30 4.40 -11.57
CA PHE A 398 0.28 4.03 -12.85
C PHE A 398 1.46 3.07 -12.64
N SER A 399 1.42 1.91 -13.29
CA SER A 399 2.56 0.98 -13.28
C SER A 399 3.54 1.34 -14.39
N PHE A 400 4.80 1.47 -14.03
CA PHE A 400 5.90 1.69 -14.97
C PHE A 400 6.23 0.42 -15.74
N SER A 401 6.11 -0.75 -15.11
CA SER A 401 6.45 -2.04 -15.74
C SER A 401 5.50 -2.38 -16.89
N GLN A 402 4.20 -2.07 -16.74
CA GLN A 402 3.20 -2.34 -17.78
C GLN A 402 2.78 -1.10 -18.57
N ALA A 403 3.33 0.08 -18.24
CA ALA A 403 3.00 1.37 -18.84
C ALA A 403 1.49 1.68 -18.90
N LYS A 404 0.74 1.24 -17.88
CA LYS A 404 -0.72 1.44 -17.78
C LYS A 404 -1.17 1.64 -16.34
N GLY A 405 -2.37 2.17 -16.16
CA GLY A 405 -3.02 2.27 -14.87
C GLY A 405 -3.35 0.89 -14.30
N ILE A 406 -2.80 0.58 -13.12
CA ILE A 406 -3.01 -0.70 -12.43
C ILE A 406 -3.63 -0.46 -11.06
N GLY A 407 -4.58 -1.31 -10.69
CA GLY A 407 -5.14 -1.37 -9.35
C GLY A 407 -5.09 -2.77 -8.78
N ILE A 408 -4.64 -2.90 -7.54
CA ILE A 408 -4.75 -4.09 -6.72
C ILE A 408 -5.85 -3.83 -5.69
N GLY A 409 -6.74 -4.80 -5.53
CA GLY A 409 -7.89 -4.64 -4.66
C GLY A 409 -8.60 -5.94 -4.40
N TYR A 410 -9.78 -5.81 -3.80
CA TYR A 410 -10.61 -6.95 -3.45
C TYR A 410 -12.03 -6.75 -3.93
N ILE A 411 -12.64 -7.84 -4.35
CA ILE A 411 -14.05 -7.92 -4.72
C ILE A 411 -14.72 -9.07 -3.98
N THR A 412 -16.05 -8.99 -3.85
CA THR A 412 -16.84 -10.08 -3.28
C THR A 412 -16.97 -11.25 -4.26
N LEU A 413 -16.90 -12.49 -3.77
CA LEU A 413 -17.07 -13.68 -4.61
C LEU A 413 -18.43 -13.68 -5.34
N ILE A 414 -19.50 -13.29 -4.65
CA ILE A 414 -20.86 -13.22 -5.21
C ILE A 414 -20.91 -12.30 -6.44
N SER A 415 -20.25 -11.14 -6.35
CA SER A 415 -20.19 -10.22 -7.49
C SER A 415 -19.38 -10.79 -8.67
N LEU A 416 -18.32 -11.55 -8.37
CA LEU A 416 -17.51 -12.22 -9.38
C LEU A 416 -18.29 -13.30 -10.14
N LEU A 417 -19.11 -14.10 -9.43
CA LEU A 417 -20.00 -15.08 -10.07
C LEU A 417 -21.00 -14.39 -11.01
N GLY A 418 -21.55 -13.25 -10.58
CA GLY A 418 -22.38 -12.40 -11.45
C GLY A 418 -21.64 -11.95 -12.72
N MET A 419 -20.33 -11.68 -12.63
CA MET A 419 -19.50 -11.36 -13.81
C MET A 419 -19.21 -12.56 -14.70
N ILE A 420 -18.94 -13.73 -14.12
CA ILE A 420 -18.73 -15.00 -14.86
C ILE A 420 -20.00 -15.35 -15.66
N ASN A 421 -21.18 -15.19 -15.07
CA ASN A 421 -22.46 -15.39 -15.75
C ASN A 421 -22.64 -14.45 -16.94
N LYS A 422 -22.13 -13.22 -16.86
CA LYS A 422 -22.11 -12.25 -17.98
C LYS A 422 -21.05 -12.56 -19.05
N LYS A 423 -20.17 -13.55 -18.82
CA LYS A 423 -19.08 -13.97 -19.72
C LYS A 423 -18.17 -12.82 -20.15
N SER A 424 -17.87 -11.90 -19.23
CA SER A 424 -17.04 -10.72 -19.50
C SER A 424 -16.01 -10.50 -18.40
N ASN A 425 -14.79 -10.16 -18.78
CA ASN A 425 -13.71 -9.78 -17.86
C ASN A 425 -13.54 -8.25 -17.73
N ILE A 426 -14.47 -7.48 -18.28
CA ILE A 426 -14.43 -6.02 -18.28
C ILE A 426 -15.26 -5.49 -17.12
N ILE A 427 -14.67 -4.60 -16.34
CA ILE A 427 -15.30 -3.95 -15.19
C ILE A 427 -15.17 -2.43 -15.29
N LEU A 428 -15.94 -1.72 -14.46
CA LEU A 428 -15.88 -0.27 -14.35
C LEU A 428 -15.14 0.12 -13.07
N VAL A 429 -14.18 1.04 -13.17
CA VAL A 429 -13.48 1.61 -12.02
C VAL A 429 -13.75 3.11 -11.94
N ARG A 430 -14.04 3.61 -10.74
CA ARG A 430 -14.27 5.03 -10.50
C ARG A 430 -13.43 5.52 -9.32
N ASN A 431 -12.62 6.55 -9.57
CA ASN A 431 -11.84 7.19 -8.52
C ASN A 431 -12.73 8.07 -7.63
N PRO A 432 -12.42 8.22 -6.33
CA PRO A 432 -13.28 8.97 -5.41
C PRO A 432 -13.35 10.48 -5.69
N GLN A 433 -12.52 10.99 -6.60
CA GLN A 433 -12.48 12.42 -6.95
C GLN A 433 -13.13 12.72 -8.30
N THR A 434 -13.63 11.69 -9.01
CA THR A 434 -14.10 11.81 -10.39
C THR A 434 -15.44 11.11 -10.57
N ARG A 435 -16.32 11.66 -11.42
CA ARG A 435 -17.57 11.00 -11.81
C ARG A 435 -17.43 10.05 -13.01
N GLN A 436 -16.31 10.11 -13.72
CA GLN A 436 -16.06 9.28 -14.89
C GLN A 436 -15.72 7.84 -14.46
N TYR A 437 -16.49 6.87 -14.95
CA TYR A 437 -16.11 5.47 -14.89
C TYR A 437 -15.10 5.17 -16.00
N ARG A 438 -14.09 4.38 -15.68
CA ARG A 438 -13.06 3.91 -16.62
C ARG A 438 -13.19 2.40 -16.80
N LEU A 439 -13.00 1.96 -18.04
CA LEU A 439 -12.98 0.54 -18.38
C LEU A 439 -11.67 -0.09 -17.91
N ALA A 440 -11.77 -1.26 -17.28
CA ALA A 440 -10.61 -2.02 -16.89
C ALA A 440 -10.83 -3.53 -17.08
N GLU A 441 -9.76 -4.24 -17.37
CA GLU A 441 -9.71 -5.71 -17.40
C GLU A 441 -9.42 -6.23 -16.01
N LEU A 442 -10.26 -7.17 -15.56
CA LEU A 442 -10.12 -7.87 -14.30
C LEU A 442 -9.33 -9.16 -14.48
N ASN A 443 -8.34 -9.37 -13.62
CA ASN A 443 -7.61 -10.63 -13.47
C ASN A 443 -7.55 -11.01 -11.98
N ILE A 444 -7.67 -12.30 -11.70
CA ILE A 444 -7.46 -12.82 -10.34
C ILE A 444 -5.94 -12.98 -10.11
N LEU A 445 -5.48 -12.59 -8.93
CA LEU A 445 -4.13 -12.89 -8.46
C LEU A 445 -4.19 -14.21 -7.66
N VAL A 446 -3.30 -15.15 -8.00
CA VAL A 446 -3.28 -16.54 -7.50
C VAL A 446 -2.10 -16.78 -6.58
#